data_AF-A0A8D0HBZ7-F1
#
_entry.id   AF-A0A8D0HBZ7-F1
#
_cell.length_a   1.000
_cell.length_b   1.000
_cell.length_c   1.000
_cell.angle_alpha   90.00
_cell.angle_beta   90.00
_cell.angle_gamma   90.00
#
_symmetry.space_group_name_H-M   'P 1'
#
loop_
_entity.id
_entity.type
_entity.pdbx_description
1 polymer ?
#
loop_
_entity_poly.entity_id
_entity_poly.type
_entity_poly.pdbx_seq_one_letter_code
_entity_poly.pdbx_strand_id
1 'polypeptide(L)'
;LATPPSPGYWSMERRRLPDSNARYRDRSFWDSRYREEAGASAEWFGDLGCFRQQLEAELGPGDRILVLGCGNSALSYDLFQLGYPDITSIDYSTVCIADMRARYAHCPGLRWAVMDAQALAFANGSFDVVLEKGTLDAMMVAETDPWHVSPEAAALLDQVLKEVSRVLRPGGRFVSITFAQPHFRKRHYAQPAYCWSLRHATYGAGFQYFLYVMHKGEALSPADLALGRTLYAQPSPPAPTRFLQASDSEDYLCAIEL
;
A
#
# COMPACT_ATOMS: atom_id res chain seq x y z
N LEU A 1 -50.40 0.13 -20.89
CA LEU A 1 -49.97 0.75 -19.60
C LEU A 1 -49.03 -0.23 -18.92
N ALA A 2 -47.75 -0.20 -19.30
CA ALA A 2 -46.72 -1.02 -18.69
C ALA A 2 -46.06 -0.19 -17.58
N THR A 3 -46.13 -0.70 -16.35
CA THR A 3 -45.45 -0.16 -15.18
C THR A 3 -43.93 -0.18 -15.41
N PRO A 4 -43.21 0.92 -15.13
CA PRO A 4 -41.75 0.92 -15.21
C PRO A 4 -41.17 -0.01 -14.13
N PRO A 5 -40.03 -0.67 -14.39
CA PRO A 5 -39.37 -1.48 -13.38
C PRO A 5 -38.90 -0.58 -12.22
N SER A 6 -39.13 -1.07 -11.01
CA SER A 6 -38.70 -0.46 -9.76
C SER A 6 -37.18 -0.23 -9.78
N PRO A 7 -36.67 0.95 -9.37
CA PRO A 7 -35.25 1.12 -9.16
C PRO A 7 -34.83 0.22 -8.00
N GLY A 8 -34.20 -0.91 -8.32
CA GLY A 8 -33.48 -1.72 -7.35
C GLY A 8 -32.45 -0.83 -6.67
N TYR A 9 -32.67 -0.60 -5.38
CA TYR A 9 -31.80 0.14 -4.50
C TYR A 9 -30.41 -0.51 -4.48
N TRP A 10 -29.46 0.07 -5.21
CA TRP A 10 -28.07 0.01 -4.81
C TRP A 10 -27.95 0.86 -3.54
N SER A 11 -28.15 0.27 -2.36
CA SER A 11 -27.69 0.91 -1.13
C SER A 11 -26.16 0.84 -1.11
N MET A 12 -25.51 1.75 -1.83
CA MET A 12 -24.20 2.22 -1.41
C MET A 12 -24.42 2.81 -0.02
N GLU A 13 -24.22 2.01 1.02
CA GLU A 13 -23.91 2.56 2.34
C GLU A 13 -22.80 3.58 2.08
N ARG A 14 -23.12 4.86 2.26
CA ARG A 14 -22.13 5.93 2.10
C ARG A 14 -21.08 5.66 3.16
N ARG A 15 -19.98 4.99 2.78
CA ARG A 15 -18.75 4.97 3.57
C ARG A 15 -18.51 6.42 3.98
N ARG A 16 -18.60 6.71 5.28
CA ARG A 16 -18.35 8.06 5.79
C ARG A 16 -16.88 8.36 5.52
N LEU A 17 -16.65 9.14 4.47
CA LEU A 17 -15.35 9.74 4.21
C LEU A 17 -15.09 10.76 5.32
N PRO A 18 -13.86 10.85 5.86
CA PRO A 18 -13.54 11.89 6.82
C PRO A 18 -13.65 13.27 6.18
N ASP A 19 -13.92 14.28 7.00
CA ASP A 19 -13.93 15.68 6.55
C ASP A 19 -12.55 16.17 6.05
N SER A 20 -11.48 15.44 6.40
CA SER A 20 -10.12 15.66 5.92
C SER A 20 -9.34 14.34 5.83
N ASN A 21 -8.60 14.16 4.75
CA ASN A 21 -7.71 13.01 4.56
C ASN A 21 -6.64 12.91 5.66
N ALA A 22 -6.26 14.03 6.28
CA ALA A 22 -5.30 14.04 7.38
C ALA A 22 -5.71 13.09 8.53
N ARG A 23 -7.01 12.83 8.71
CA ARG A 23 -7.53 11.93 9.75
C ARG A 23 -7.11 10.47 9.58
N TYR A 24 -6.69 10.04 8.39
CA TYR A 24 -6.22 8.66 8.17
C TYR A 24 -4.91 8.34 8.90
N ARG A 25 -4.19 9.34 9.44
CA ARG A 25 -3.04 9.10 10.34
C ARG A 25 -3.48 8.79 11.78
N ASP A 26 -4.69 9.18 12.16
CA ASP A 26 -5.13 9.19 13.55
C ASP A 26 -5.72 7.84 13.95
N ARG A 27 -5.12 7.19 14.95
CA ARG A 27 -5.64 5.94 15.48
C ARG A 27 -7.09 6.06 15.97
N SER A 28 -7.48 7.19 16.55
CA SER A 28 -8.84 7.41 17.06
C SER A 28 -9.89 7.46 15.95
N PHE A 29 -9.52 7.94 14.76
CA PHE A 29 -10.37 7.89 13.58
C PHE A 29 -10.63 6.44 13.17
N TRP A 30 -9.56 5.65 13.04
CA TRP A 30 -9.67 4.24 12.69
C TRP A 30 -10.43 3.42 13.75
N ASP A 31 -10.12 3.60 15.04
CA ASP A 31 -10.85 2.94 16.12
C ASP A 31 -12.35 3.25 16.05
N SER A 32 -12.74 4.47 15.67
CA SER A 32 -14.15 4.85 15.53
C SER A 32 -14.79 4.20 14.30
N ARG A 33 -14.10 4.23 13.16
CA ARG A 33 -14.54 3.56 11.94
C ARG A 33 -14.72 2.05 12.15
N TYR A 34 -13.77 1.38 12.80
CA TYR A 34 -13.86 -0.06 13.06
C TYR A 34 -14.98 -0.43 14.02
N ARG A 35 -15.37 0.46 14.95
CA ARG A 35 -16.58 0.25 15.76
C ARG A 35 -17.86 0.34 14.92
N GLU A 36 -17.91 1.28 13.99
CA GLU A 36 -19.07 1.48 13.10
C GLU A 36 -19.19 0.33 12.08
N GLU A 37 -18.06 -0.18 11.57
CA GLU A 37 -17.99 -1.25 10.57
C GLU A 37 -17.76 -2.65 11.19
N ALA A 38 -18.04 -2.82 12.49
CA ALA A 38 -17.81 -4.08 13.20
C ALA A 38 -18.58 -5.25 12.52
N GLY A 39 -17.92 -6.39 12.34
CA GLY A 39 -18.47 -7.53 11.60
C GLY A 39 -18.52 -7.40 10.07
N ALA A 40 -18.21 -6.24 9.49
CA ALA A 40 -18.13 -6.04 8.04
C ALA A 40 -16.67 -6.01 7.54
N SER A 41 -16.44 -6.48 6.30
CA SER A 41 -15.14 -6.37 5.64
C SER A 41 -15.09 -5.15 4.72
N ALA A 42 -13.95 -4.45 4.70
CA ALA A 42 -13.75 -3.31 3.84
C ALA A 42 -12.42 -3.42 3.08
N GLU A 43 -12.52 -3.33 1.75
CA GLU A 43 -11.35 -3.35 0.89
C GLU A 43 -10.94 -1.94 0.42
N TRP A 44 -9.63 -1.72 0.47
CA TRP A 44 -8.91 -0.61 -0.16
C TRP A 44 -8.08 -1.18 -1.31
N PHE A 45 -8.08 -0.48 -2.44
CA PHE A 45 -7.33 -0.81 -3.68
C PHE A 45 -7.70 -2.17 -4.29
N GLY A 46 -8.95 -2.57 -4.14
CA GLY A 46 -9.48 -3.84 -4.64
C GLY A 46 -9.37 -4.98 -3.62
N ASP A 47 -10.25 -5.96 -3.80
CA ASP A 47 -10.17 -7.25 -3.13
C ASP A 47 -9.04 -8.12 -3.73
N LEU A 48 -8.79 -9.28 -3.13
CA LEU A 48 -7.76 -10.21 -3.61
C LEU A 48 -7.94 -10.56 -5.10
N GLY A 49 -9.17 -10.66 -5.60
CA GLY A 49 -9.46 -11.02 -6.99
C GLY A 49 -8.80 -10.08 -8.00
N CYS A 50 -8.61 -8.81 -7.64
CA CYS A 50 -8.02 -7.78 -8.51
C CYS A 50 -6.52 -7.95 -8.77
N PHE A 51 -5.78 -8.57 -7.84
CA PHE A 51 -4.31 -8.70 -7.89
C PHE A 51 -3.81 -10.12 -7.56
N ARG A 52 -4.73 -11.09 -7.51
CA ARG A 52 -4.46 -12.47 -7.06
C ARG A 52 -3.32 -13.11 -7.84
N GLN A 53 -3.37 -13.07 -9.17
CA GLN A 53 -2.38 -13.73 -10.02
C GLN A 53 -0.96 -13.18 -9.76
N GLN A 54 -0.85 -11.86 -9.61
CA GLN A 54 0.40 -11.18 -9.33
C GLN A 54 0.90 -11.50 -7.93
N LEU A 55 0.01 -11.60 -6.94
CA LEU A 55 0.38 -11.93 -5.56
C LEU A 55 0.78 -13.40 -5.42
N GLU A 56 0.00 -14.36 -5.94
CA GLU A 56 0.30 -15.80 -5.85
C GLU A 56 1.64 -16.16 -6.52
N ALA A 57 2.10 -15.39 -7.53
CA ALA A 57 3.42 -15.55 -8.11
C ALA A 57 4.58 -15.26 -7.13
N GLU A 58 4.30 -14.55 -6.03
CA GLU A 58 5.26 -14.18 -4.99
C GLU A 58 5.16 -15.02 -3.71
N LEU A 59 4.18 -15.94 -3.63
CA LEU A 59 3.91 -16.72 -2.44
C LEU A 59 4.25 -18.20 -2.65
N GLY A 60 4.85 -18.81 -1.64
CA GLY A 60 4.99 -20.24 -1.48
C GLY A 60 3.94 -20.82 -0.52
N PRO A 61 3.50 -22.07 -0.71
CA PRO A 61 2.44 -22.69 0.11
C PRO A 61 2.79 -22.85 1.60
N GLY A 62 4.08 -22.78 1.96
CA GLY A 62 4.56 -22.86 3.34
C GLY A 62 5.11 -21.55 3.89
N ASP A 63 4.92 -20.42 3.19
CA ASP A 63 5.45 -19.13 3.63
C ASP A 63 4.77 -18.66 4.92
N ARG A 64 5.58 -18.14 5.83
CA ARG A 64 5.15 -17.35 7.00
C ARG A 64 4.91 -15.93 6.52
N ILE A 65 3.64 -15.52 6.50
CA ILE A 65 3.19 -14.25 5.95
C ILE A 65 2.87 -13.27 7.09
N LEU A 66 3.44 -12.06 7.03
CA LEU A 66 3.07 -10.94 7.88
C LEU A 66 2.23 -9.93 7.07
N VAL A 67 1.03 -9.57 7.53
CA VAL A 67 0.21 -8.50 6.94
C VAL A 67 0.23 -7.27 7.85
N LEU A 68 0.80 -6.17 7.37
CA LEU A 68 0.85 -4.90 8.07
C LEU A 68 -0.45 -4.12 7.85
N GLY A 69 -0.89 -3.39 8.88
CA GLY A 69 -2.08 -2.55 8.85
C GLY A 69 -3.28 -3.26 8.23
N CYS A 70 -3.58 -4.47 8.74
CA CYS A 70 -4.53 -5.37 8.09
C CYS A 70 -5.95 -4.80 8.01
N GLY A 71 -6.29 -3.87 8.91
CA GLY A 71 -7.64 -3.35 9.05
C GLY A 71 -8.68 -4.47 9.14
N ASN A 72 -9.88 -4.17 8.66
CA ASN A 72 -10.98 -5.12 8.46
C ASN A 72 -11.00 -5.71 7.05
N SER A 73 -9.86 -5.81 6.37
CA SER A 73 -9.75 -6.46 5.05
C SER A 73 -9.90 -7.97 5.17
N ALA A 74 -10.56 -8.59 4.19
CA ALA A 74 -10.68 -10.04 4.07
C ALA A 74 -9.37 -10.70 3.59
N LEU A 75 -8.38 -9.93 3.12
CA LEU A 75 -7.17 -10.44 2.46
C LEU A 75 -6.48 -11.58 3.23
N SER A 76 -6.30 -11.47 4.54
CA SER A 76 -5.66 -12.51 5.34
C SER A 76 -6.49 -13.80 5.37
N TYR A 77 -7.81 -13.68 5.49
CA TYR A 77 -8.71 -14.83 5.45
C TYR A 77 -8.78 -15.45 4.06
N ASP A 78 -8.83 -14.62 3.01
CA ASP A 78 -8.86 -15.10 1.63
C ASP A 78 -7.58 -15.91 1.32
N LEU A 79 -6.40 -15.41 1.71
CA LEU A 79 -5.16 -16.17 1.60
C LEU A 79 -5.20 -17.49 2.39
N PHE A 80 -5.76 -17.48 3.60
CA PHE A 80 -5.95 -18.73 4.36
C PHE A 80 -6.85 -19.73 3.63
N GLN A 81 -7.95 -19.27 3.02
CA GLN A 81 -8.84 -20.11 2.20
C GLN A 81 -8.14 -20.66 0.95
N LEU A 82 -7.11 -19.98 0.45
CA LEU A 82 -6.26 -20.47 -0.64
C LEU A 82 -5.18 -21.46 -0.19
N GLY A 83 -5.11 -21.77 1.10
CA GLY A 83 -4.23 -22.81 1.65
C GLY A 83 -2.91 -22.28 2.23
N TYR A 84 -2.73 -20.96 2.36
CA TYR A 84 -1.59 -20.40 3.08
C TYR A 84 -1.83 -20.48 4.59
N PRO A 85 -1.08 -21.34 5.34
CA PRO A 85 -1.50 -21.76 6.67
C PRO A 85 -0.96 -20.89 7.80
N ASP A 86 0.09 -20.09 7.55
CA ASP A 86 0.79 -19.30 8.55
C ASP A 86 0.71 -17.81 8.18
N ILE A 87 -0.33 -17.15 8.69
CA ILE A 87 -0.56 -15.72 8.43
C ILE A 87 -0.69 -15.00 9.76
N THR A 88 0.14 -13.99 9.95
CA THR A 88 0.09 -13.08 11.09
C THR A 88 -0.27 -11.69 10.61
N SER A 89 -1.37 -11.15 11.09
CA SER A 89 -1.90 -9.85 10.70
C SER A 89 -1.84 -8.88 11.86
N ILE A 90 -1.32 -7.69 11.61
CA ILE A 90 -1.17 -6.66 12.63
C ILE A 90 -1.88 -5.37 12.25
N ASP A 91 -2.32 -4.65 13.27
CA ASP A 91 -2.87 -3.32 13.17
C ASP A 91 -2.65 -2.59 14.50
N TYR A 92 -2.43 -1.28 14.47
CA TYR A 92 -2.25 -0.51 15.71
C TYR A 92 -3.57 -0.32 16.48
N SER A 93 -4.71 -0.62 15.85
CA SER A 93 -6.05 -0.49 16.42
C SER A 93 -6.40 -1.72 17.23
N THR A 94 -6.57 -1.52 18.54
CA THR A 94 -7.09 -2.55 19.46
C THR A 94 -8.51 -2.97 19.10
N VAL A 95 -9.32 -2.04 18.58
CA VAL A 95 -10.70 -2.32 18.16
C VAL A 95 -10.69 -3.27 16.96
N CYS A 96 -9.90 -2.93 15.93
CA CYS A 96 -9.76 -3.76 14.73
C CYS A 96 -9.33 -5.18 15.07
N ILE A 97 -8.24 -5.32 15.83
CA ILE A 97 -7.69 -6.62 16.15
C ILE A 97 -8.64 -7.45 17.01
N ALA A 98 -9.39 -6.84 17.93
CA ALA A 98 -10.40 -7.56 18.71
C ALA A 98 -11.51 -8.12 17.81
N ASP A 99 -12.01 -7.31 16.87
CA ASP A 99 -13.06 -7.74 15.93
C ASP A 99 -12.56 -8.83 14.98
N MET A 100 -11.37 -8.67 14.40
CA MET A 100 -10.78 -9.67 13.49
C MET A 100 -10.51 -11.01 14.18
N ARG A 101 -10.03 -10.98 15.44
CA ARG A 101 -9.88 -12.20 16.27
C ARG A 101 -11.21 -12.90 16.49
N ALA A 102 -12.26 -12.16 16.84
CA ALA A 102 -13.58 -12.74 17.09
C ALA A 102 -14.18 -13.33 15.80
N ARG A 103 -14.10 -12.57 14.70
CA ARG A 103 -14.62 -12.96 13.37
C ARG A 103 -13.98 -14.23 12.84
N TYR A 104 -12.66 -14.36 12.99
CA TYR A 104 -11.89 -15.47 12.45
C TYR A 104 -11.39 -16.47 13.51
N ALA A 105 -12.04 -16.52 14.68
CA ALA A 105 -11.68 -17.45 15.76
C ALA A 105 -11.72 -18.94 15.34
N HIS A 106 -12.49 -19.25 14.29
CA HIS A 106 -12.60 -20.59 13.70
C HIS A 106 -11.42 -20.96 12.77
N CYS A 107 -10.48 -20.04 12.52
CA CYS A 107 -9.33 -20.23 11.64
C CYS A 107 -8.01 -20.24 12.44
N PRO A 108 -7.53 -21.40 12.93
CA PRO A 108 -6.36 -21.45 13.81
C PRO A 108 -5.03 -21.03 13.16
N GLY A 109 -4.95 -20.99 11.83
CA GLY A 109 -3.77 -20.50 11.09
C GLY A 109 -3.67 -18.97 11.01
N LEU A 110 -4.72 -18.25 11.39
CA LEU A 110 -4.75 -16.79 11.39
C LEU A 110 -4.41 -16.24 12.77
N ARG A 111 -3.29 -15.53 12.84
CA ARG A 111 -2.85 -14.82 14.05
C ARG A 111 -3.09 -13.33 13.88
N TRP A 112 -3.59 -12.69 14.92
CA TRP A 112 -3.92 -11.27 14.91
C TRP A 112 -3.24 -10.60 16.11
N ALA A 113 -2.54 -9.48 15.93
CA ALA A 113 -1.88 -8.79 17.02
C ALA A 113 -1.95 -7.26 16.91
N VAL A 114 -2.14 -6.60 18.05
CA VAL A 114 -2.04 -5.15 18.12
C VAL A 114 -0.57 -4.78 18.07
N MET A 115 -0.16 -4.05 17.03
CA MET A 115 1.24 -3.70 16.83
C MET A 115 1.38 -2.49 15.90
N ASP A 116 2.35 -1.63 16.18
CA ASP A 116 2.75 -0.55 15.29
C ASP A 116 3.79 -1.06 14.29
N ALA A 117 3.59 -0.81 13.00
CA ALA A 117 4.52 -1.24 11.96
C ALA A 117 5.89 -0.54 12.03
N GLN A 118 6.00 0.57 12.76
CA GLN A 118 7.27 1.26 13.05
C GLN A 118 8.15 0.51 14.06
N ALA A 119 7.61 -0.47 14.78
CA ALA A 119 8.30 -1.23 15.81
C ALA A 119 7.73 -2.65 15.90
N LEU A 120 8.17 -3.52 15.00
CA LEU A 120 7.73 -4.91 14.89
C LEU A 120 8.36 -5.75 16.00
N ALA A 121 7.54 -6.24 16.93
CA ALA A 121 7.98 -7.09 18.05
C ALA A 121 8.24 -8.57 17.63
N PHE A 122 8.90 -8.76 16.49
CA PHE A 122 9.29 -10.05 15.94
C PHE A 122 10.82 -10.14 15.81
N ALA A 123 11.37 -11.35 15.88
CA ALA A 123 12.80 -11.57 15.66
C ALA A 123 13.21 -11.30 14.20
N ASN A 124 14.50 -11.08 13.98
CA ASN A 124 15.05 -10.92 12.64
C ASN A 124 14.80 -12.19 11.81
N GLY A 125 14.43 -12.06 10.55
CA GLY A 125 14.21 -13.21 9.66
C GLY A 125 13.04 -14.13 10.03
N SER A 126 12.04 -13.63 10.75
CA SER A 126 10.87 -14.39 11.19
C SER A 126 9.86 -14.67 10.07
N PHE A 127 9.84 -13.88 8.99
CA PHE A 127 8.86 -14.01 7.92
C PHE A 127 9.50 -14.25 6.55
N ASP A 128 8.77 -15.01 5.74
CA ASP A 128 9.12 -15.28 4.35
C ASP A 128 8.55 -14.20 3.43
N VAL A 129 7.34 -13.73 3.76
CA VAL A 129 6.66 -12.65 3.04
C VAL A 129 6.10 -11.63 4.01
N VAL A 130 6.26 -10.35 3.68
CA VAL A 130 5.55 -9.24 4.33
C VAL A 130 4.65 -8.61 3.28
N LEU A 131 3.39 -8.35 3.63
CA LEU A 131 2.38 -7.72 2.81
C LEU A 131 1.92 -6.42 3.47
N GLU A 132 1.72 -5.37 2.69
CA GLU A 132 0.94 -4.21 3.13
C GLU A 132 0.05 -3.73 1.99
N LYS A 133 -1.17 -3.31 2.32
CA LYS A 133 -2.14 -2.78 1.35
C LYS A 133 -2.74 -1.48 1.87
N GLY A 134 -2.14 -0.37 1.48
CA GLY A 134 -2.56 0.98 1.85
C GLY A 134 -2.18 1.44 3.23
N THR A 135 -1.39 0.67 3.95
CA THR A 135 -0.87 1.07 5.25
C THR A 135 0.10 2.24 5.10
N LEU A 136 1.01 2.15 4.13
CA LEU A 136 1.96 3.23 3.85
C LEU A 136 1.26 4.48 3.27
N ASP A 137 0.14 4.30 2.55
CA ASP A 137 -0.68 5.42 2.07
C ASP A 137 -1.32 6.20 3.23
N ALA A 138 -1.84 5.49 4.23
CA ALA A 138 -2.40 6.12 5.43
C ALA A 138 -1.33 6.91 6.22
N MET A 139 -0.09 6.41 6.27
CA MET A 139 1.03 7.10 6.91
C MET A 139 1.46 8.37 6.18
N MET A 140 1.35 8.38 4.84
CA MET A 140 1.76 9.50 3.98
C MET A 140 0.64 10.51 3.73
N VAL A 141 -0.53 10.32 4.34
CA VAL A 141 -1.74 11.07 3.96
C VAL A 141 -1.67 12.58 4.22
N ALA A 142 -0.77 13.01 5.10
CA ALA A 142 -0.56 14.42 5.43
C ALA A 142 0.32 15.15 4.41
N GLU A 143 0.97 14.42 3.50
CA GLU A 143 1.81 15.02 2.47
C GLU A 143 0.97 15.74 1.42
N THR A 144 1.23 17.04 1.24
CA THR A 144 0.50 17.89 0.28
C THR A 144 1.23 18.02 -1.05
N ASP A 145 2.55 17.84 -1.06
CA ASP A 145 3.38 17.87 -2.28
C ASP A 145 3.97 16.47 -2.53
N PRO A 146 3.45 15.72 -3.51
CA PRO A 146 3.97 14.40 -3.81
C PRO A 146 5.37 14.46 -4.45
N TRP A 147 5.87 15.61 -4.89
CA TRP A 147 7.24 15.74 -5.42
C TRP A 147 8.26 16.01 -4.32
N HIS A 148 7.88 16.73 -3.27
CA HIS A 148 8.75 17.09 -2.15
C HIS A 148 8.22 16.51 -0.84
N VAL A 149 8.71 15.32 -0.50
CA VAL A 149 8.31 14.65 0.74
C VAL A 149 8.97 15.31 1.94
N SER A 150 8.17 15.56 2.99
CA SER A 150 8.66 16.09 4.25
C SER A 150 9.70 15.15 4.90
N PRO A 151 10.73 15.69 5.58
CA PRO A 151 11.69 14.87 6.32
C PRO A 151 11.03 13.90 7.30
N GLU A 152 9.93 14.32 7.93
CA GLU A 152 9.16 13.52 8.88
C GLU A 152 8.51 12.31 8.21
N ALA A 153 7.86 12.50 7.06
CA ALA A 153 7.22 11.42 6.32
C ALA A 153 8.26 10.47 5.69
N ALA A 154 9.39 11.01 5.21
CA ALA A 154 10.51 10.20 4.74
C ALA A 154 11.09 9.32 5.86
N ALA A 155 11.31 9.89 7.04
CA ALA A 155 11.82 9.18 8.21
C ALA A 155 10.84 8.11 8.71
N LEU A 156 9.53 8.42 8.73
CA LEU A 156 8.48 7.47 9.10
C LEU A 156 8.48 6.24 8.20
N LEU A 157 8.49 6.43 6.88
CA LEU A 157 8.53 5.31 5.93
C LEU A 157 9.85 4.54 6.02
N ASP A 158 10.97 5.24 6.17
CA ASP A 158 12.26 4.59 6.35
C ASP A 158 12.29 3.70 7.60
N GLN A 159 11.68 4.13 8.71
CA GLN A 159 11.56 3.33 9.92
C GLN A 159 10.76 2.05 9.69
N VAL A 160 9.60 2.13 9.04
CA VAL A 160 8.78 0.95 8.72
C VAL A 160 9.51 0.01 7.76
N LEU A 161 10.13 0.54 6.70
CA LEU A 161 10.83 -0.27 5.70
C LEU A 161 12.07 -0.97 6.27
N LYS A 162 12.76 -0.34 7.23
CA LYS A 162 13.84 -0.99 8.01
C LYS A 162 13.32 -2.17 8.82
N GLU A 163 12.18 -2.00 9.51
CA GLU A 163 11.56 -3.09 10.26
C GLU A 163 11.11 -4.23 9.35
N VAL A 164 10.50 -3.91 8.20
CA VAL A 164 10.13 -4.91 7.18
C VAL A 164 11.35 -5.67 6.69
N SER A 165 12.41 -4.97 6.28
CA SER A 165 13.64 -5.63 5.86
C SER A 165 14.21 -6.49 6.99
N ARG A 166 14.22 -6.00 8.24
CA ARG A 166 14.75 -6.74 9.39
C ARG A 166 14.01 -8.06 9.65
N VAL A 167 12.67 -8.05 9.65
CA VAL A 167 11.88 -9.25 9.94
C VAL A 167 11.82 -10.23 8.77
N LEU A 168 12.11 -9.79 7.54
CA LEU A 168 12.26 -10.68 6.40
C LEU A 168 13.53 -11.55 6.49
N ARG A 169 13.38 -12.85 6.23
CA ARG A 169 14.54 -13.73 6.06
C ARG A 169 15.33 -13.37 4.79
N PRO A 170 16.59 -13.80 4.67
CA PRO A 170 17.27 -13.79 3.37
C PRO A 170 16.44 -14.52 2.29
N GLY A 171 16.26 -13.89 1.12
CA GLY A 171 15.38 -14.37 0.05
C GLY A 171 13.88 -14.19 0.32
N GLY A 172 13.51 -13.45 1.38
CA GLY A 172 12.13 -13.09 1.67
C GLY A 172 11.63 -11.94 0.78
N ARG A 173 10.31 -11.80 0.67
CA ARG A 173 9.66 -10.81 -0.21
C ARG A 173 8.84 -9.81 0.59
N PHE A 174 8.97 -8.54 0.27
CA PHE A 174 8.00 -7.53 0.66
C PHE A 174 7.11 -7.21 -0.55
N VAL A 175 5.80 -7.28 -0.37
CA VAL A 175 4.81 -6.90 -1.39
C VAL A 175 3.97 -5.74 -0.85
N SER A 176 3.98 -4.65 -1.60
CA SER A 176 3.26 -3.41 -1.26
C SER A 176 2.20 -3.12 -2.32
N ILE A 177 0.98 -2.86 -1.88
CA ILE A 177 -0.18 -2.58 -2.73
C ILE A 177 -0.69 -1.17 -2.44
N THR A 178 -0.74 -0.32 -3.47
CA THR A 178 -0.99 1.11 -3.30
C THR A 178 -1.54 1.74 -4.58
N PHE A 179 -2.13 2.93 -4.48
CA PHE A 179 -2.41 3.78 -5.65
C PHE A 179 -1.22 4.66 -6.06
N ALA A 180 -0.15 4.73 -5.25
CA ALA A 180 0.97 5.60 -5.49
C ALA A 180 1.84 5.12 -6.67
N GLN A 181 1.98 5.98 -7.67
CA GLN A 181 2.70 5.69 -8.91
C GLN A 181 4.22 5.50 -8.67
N PRO A 182 4.93 4.82 -9.59
CA PRO A 182 6.34 4.46 -9.40
C PRO A 182 7.25 5.66 -9.14
N HIS A 183 7.02 6.79 -9.81
CA HIS A 183 7.82 7.99 -9.62
C HIS A 183 7.69 8.61 -8.22
N PHE A 184 6.56 8.37 -7.53
CA PHE A 184 6.36 8.82 -6.15
C PHE A 184 6.79 7.77 -5.13
N ARG A 185 6.42 6.50 -5.34
CA ARG A 185 6.59 5.46 -4.33
C ARG A 185 7.96 4.79 -4.36
N LYS A 186 8.52 4.50 -5.55
CA LYS A 186 9.77 3.72 -5.64
C LYS A 186 10.95 4.38 -4.94
N ARG A 187 11.02 5.72 -4.89
CA ARG A 187 12.11 6.40 -4.18
C ARG A 187 12.16 6.08 -2.68
N HIS A 188 11.02 5.73 -2.06
CA HIS A 188 11.00 5.26 -0.68
C HIS A 188 11.55 3.84 -0.57
N TYR A 189 11.20 2.96 -1.51
CA TYR A 189 11.63 1.56 -1.50
C TYR A 189 13.07 1.35 -1.95
N ALA A 190 13.58 2.20 -2.85
CA ALA A 190 14.87 2.03 -3.52
C ALA A 190 16.05 2.54 -2.68
N GLN A 191 16.10 2.16 -1.40
CA GLN A 191 17.23 2.49 -0.52
C GLN A 191 18.16 1.28 -0.38
N PRO A 192 19.48 1.45 -0.60
CA PRO A 192 20.46 0.36 -0.49
C PRO A 192 20.45 -0.35 0.87
N ALA A 193 20.09 0.37 1.94
CA ALA A 193 20.06 -0.12 3.30
C ALA A 193 19.08 -1.28 3.53
N TYR A 194 18.07 -1.43 2.67
CA TYR A 194 17.07 -2.50 2.81
C TYR A 194 17.50 -3.81 2.15
N CYS A 195 18.56 -3.77 1.33
CA CYS A 195 19.16 -4.92 0.66
C CYS A 195 18.15 -5.77 -0.13
N TRP A 196 17.32 -5.14 -0.97
CA TRP A 196 16.39 -5.84 -1.85
C TRP A 196 16.42 -5.29 -3.29
N SER A 197 15.94 -6.10 -4.24
CA SER A 197 15.55 -5.59 -5.56
C SER A 197 14.19 -4.88 -5.50
N LEU A 198 13.77 -4.28 -6.60
CA LEU A 198 12.48 -3.60 -6.69
C LEU A 198 11.88 -3.77 -8.09
N ARG A 199 10.68 -4.33 -8.17
CA ARG A 199 9.86 -4.34 -9.39
C ARG A 199 8.42 -4.00 -9.05
N HIS A 200 7.61 -3.76 -10.07
CA HIS A 200 6.20 -3.52 -9.89
C HIS A 200 5.39 -4.04 -11.08
N ALA A 201 4.11 -4.29 -10.83
CA ALA A 201 3.09 -4.51 -11.82
C ALA A 201 1.92 -3.55 -11.56
N THR A 202 1.09 -3.34 -12.57
CA THR A 202 -0.16 -2.60 -12.45
C THR A 202 -1.35 -3.56 -12.48
N TYR A 203 -2.44 -3.15 -11.86
CA TYR A 203 -3.71 -3.88 -11.90
C TYR A 203 -4.90 -2.92 -11.70
N GLY A 204 -6.12 -3.43 -11.88
CA GLY A 204 -7.36 -2.66 -11.81
C GLY A 204 -7.85 -2.17 -13.18
N ALA A 205 -9.17 -2.22 -13.40
CA ALA A 205 -9.81 -1.67 -14.59
C ALA A 205 -10.24 -0.22 -14.32
N GLY A 206 -9.71 0.74 -15.09
CA GLY A 206 -10.05 2.17 -14.99
C GLY A 206 -9.11 2.99 -14.12
N PHE A 207 -8.96 2.64 -12.84
CA PHE A 207 -7.95 3.22 -11.95
C PHE A 207 -6.75 2.26 -11.83
N GLN A 208 -5.55 2.72 -12.19
CA GLN A 208 -4.34 1.93 -12.08
C GLN A 208 -3.86 1.89 -10.62
N TYR A 209 -3.92 0.72 -10.01
CA TYR A 209 -3.22 0.42 -8.76
C TYR A 209 -1.88 -0.26 -9.06
N PHE A 210 -0.98 -0.21 -8.10
CA PHE A 210 0.39 -0.68 -8.22
C PHE A 210 0.67 -1.73 -7.15
N LEU A 211 1.23 -2.86 -7.59
CA LEU A 211 1.78 -3.90 -6.73
C LEU A 211 3.29 -3.89 -6.90
N TYR A 212 4.01 -3.47 -5.86
CA TYR A 212 5.47 -3.47 -5.81
C TYR A 212 5.95 -4.74 -5.12
N VAL A 213 7.00 -5.36 -5.67
CA VAL A 213 7.67 -6.53 -5.09
C VAL A 213 9.13 -6.19 -4.86
N MET A 214 9.58 -6.42 -3.63
CA MET A 214 10.96 -6.26 -3.21
C MET A 214 11.50 -7.59 -2.71
N HIS A 215 12.58 -8.08 -3.32
CA HIS A 215 13.15 -9.39 -3.00
C HIS A 215 14.48 -9.22 -2.27
N LYS A 216 14.52 -9.61 -1.00
CA LYS A 216 15.67 -9.41 -0.11
C LYS A 216 16.86 -10.29 -0.52
N GLY A 217 18.02 -9.66 -0.69
CA GLY A 217 19.26 -10.29 -1.15
C GLY A 217 19.58 -10.02 -2.62
N GLU A 218 18.63 -9.49 -3.39
CA GLU A 218 18.88 -9.04 -4.76
C GLU A 218 19.25 -7.54 -4.80
N ALA A 219 19.87 -7.11 -5.91
CA ALA A 219 20.31 -5.74 -6.09
C ALA A 219 19.24 -4.85 -6.73
N LEU A 220 19.19 -3.58 -6.31
CA LEU A 220 18.46 -2.54 -7.01
C LEU A 220 19.07 -2.28 -8.40
N SER A 221 18.23 -1.94 -9.38
CA SER A 221 18.71 -1.48 -10.68
C SER A 221 19.40 -0.11 -10.56
N PRO A 222 20.31 0.26 -11.48
CA PRO A 222 20.88 1.61 -11.49
C PRO A 222 19.83 2.73 -11.55
N ALA A 223 18.71 2.49 -12.26
CA ALA A 223 17.61 3.44 -12.36
C ALA A 223 16.86 3.60 -11.03
N ASP A 224 16.59 2.50 -10.32
CA ASP A 224 15.96 2.57 -8.99
C ASP A 224 16.90 3.23 -7.96
N LEU A 225 18.21 2.94 -8.01
CA LEU A 225 19.21 3.61 -7.17
C LEU A 225 19.29 5.12 -7.44
N ALA A 226 19.15 5.54 -8.70
CA ALA A 226 19.09 6.96 -9.04
C ALA A 226 17.81 7.60 -8.48
N LEU A 227 16.68 6.91 -8.61
CA LEU A 227 15.39 7.36 -8.09
C LEU A 227 15.36 7.42 -6.56
N GLY A 228 15.94 6.44 -5.85
CA GLY A 228 16.03 6.45 -4.39
C GLY A 228 16.81 7.65 -3.84
N ARG A 229 17.82 8.12 -4.57
CA ARG A 229 18.60 9.32 -4.21
C ARG A 229 17.82 10.61 -4.30
N THR A 230 16.77 10.68 -5.12
CA THR A 230 15.96 11.91 -5.26
C THR A 230 15.14 12.21 -4.00
N LEU A 231 14.87 11.19 -3.16
CA LEU A 231 14.12 11.39 -1.91
C LEU A 231 14.81 12.38 -0.95
N TYR A 232 16.14 12.42 -0.96
CA TYR A 232 16.95 13.28 -0.09
C TYR A 232 17.68 14.39 -0.86
N ALA A 233 17.39 14.53 -2.15
CA ALA A 233 17.97 15.60 -2.96
C ALA A 233 17.38 16.95 -2.53
N GLN A 234 18.25 17.94 -2.38
CA GLN A 234 17.79 19.31 -2.17
C GLN A 234 17.05 19.81 -3.43
N PRO A 235 16.00 20.63 -3.30
CA PRO A 235 15.37 21.26 -4.45
C PRO A 235 16.43 22.07 -5.20
N SER A 236 16.62 21.79 -6.49
CA SER A 236 17.40 22.69 -7.34
C SER A 236 16.74 24.07 -7.32
N PRO A 237 17.51 25.17 -7.23
CA PRO A 237 16.93 26.50 -7.41
C PRO A 237 16.20 26.55 -8.75
N PRO A 238 15.03 27.22 -8.83
CA PRO A 238 14.29 27.32 -10.07
C PRO A 238 15.23 27.87 -11.15
N ALA A 239 15.31 27.17 -12.28
CA ALA A 239 16.04 27.67 -13.43
C ALA A 239 15.50 29.07 -13.77
N PRO A 240 16.37 30.04 -14.11
CA PRO A 240 15.89 31.36 -14.52
C PRO A 240 14.89 31.18 -15.66
N THR A 241 13.70 31.75 -15.49
CA THR A 241 12.61 31.72 -16.48
C THR A 241 13.15 32.28 -17.79
N ARG A 242 13.55 31.39 -18.70
CA ARG A 242 13.77 31.76 -20.08
C ARG A 242 12.38 31.92 -20.68
N PHE A 243 11.94 33.17 -20.81
CA PHE A 243 10.86 33.49 -21.73
C PHE A 243 11.32 32.99 -23.10
N LEU A 244 10.79 31.86 -23.54
CA LEU A 244 10.67 31.61 -24.97
C LEU A 244 9.77 32.73 -25.47
N GLN A 245 10.32 33.69 -26.22
CA GLN A 245 9.51 34.50 -27.11
C GLN A 245 8.88 33.51 -28.11
N ALA A 246 7.72 32.97 -27.77
CA ALA A 246 6.89 32.27 -28.71
C ALA A 246 6.31 33.35 -29.65
N SER A 247 6.73 33.33 -30.91
CA SER A 247 5.84 33.80 -31.95
C SER A 247 4.63 32.87 -31.94
N ASP A 248 3.48 33.39 -31.53
CA ASP A 248 2.18 32.70 -31.57
C ASP A 248 1.80 32.38 -33.03
N SER A 249 2.32 31.29 -33.59
CA SER A 249 1.66 30.63 -34.71
C SER A 249 1.34 29.20 -34.33
N GLU A 250 0.05 28.93 -34.14
CA GLU A 250 -0.54 27.61 -33.90
C GLU A 250 -0.57 26.75 -35.18
N ASP A 251 0.43 26.90 -36.05
CA ASP A 251 0.48 26.26 -37.38
C ASP A 251 0.59 24.73 -37.30
N TYR A 252 1.03 24.19 -36.16
CA TYR A 252 1.22 22.75 -35.97
C TYR A 252 -0.09 21.95 -35.85
N LEU A 253 -1.23 22.61 -35.59
CA LEU A 253 -2.54 21.95 -35.55
C LEU A 253 -3.07 21.61 -36.96
N CYS A 254 -2.56 22.27 -38.01
CA CYS A 254 -3.00 22.05 -39.38
C CYS A 254 -2.32 20.86 -40.07
N ALA A 255 -1.32 20.22 -39.44
CA ALA A 255 -0.53 19.14 -40.03
C ALA A 255 -1.03 17.72 -39.68
N ILE A 256 -2.15 17.60 -38.97
CA ILE A 256 -2.76 16.31 -38.66
C ILE A 256 -3.76 15.98 -39.78
N GLU A 257 -3.31 15.20 -40.76
CA GLU A 257 -4.22 14.54 -41.71
C GLU A 257 -4.94 13.37 -40.99
N LEU A 258 -6.28 13.39 -41.02
CA LEU A 258 -7.17 12.32 -40.55
C LEU A 258 -7.34 11.21 -41.58
#